data_AF-A0A965CSM6-F1
#
_entry.id   AF-A0A965CSM6-F1
#
_cell.length_a   1.000
_cell.length_b   1.000
_cell.length_c   1.000
_cell.angle_alpha   90.00
_cell.angle_beta   90.00
_cell.angle_gamma   90.00
#
_symmetry.space_group_name_H-M   'P 1'
#
loop_
_entity.id
_entity.type
_entity.pdbx_description
1 polymer ?
#
loop_
_entity_poly.entity_id
_entity_poly.type
_entity_poly.pdbx_seq_one_letter_code
_entity_poly.pdbx_strand_id
1 'polypeptide(L)'
;DSSIDSSITLQNQGGTISLDAEKSLRLESSMMIANAQKLTLEGGSNAKLELENTSQFLNQGILELDAENLSLEGGSLEVSGEGKTMVRKSATLKNTFLNLSQTALEGSQVFSVEVKESVEFKVDNSSVQLNQSEIQVETGGSLEFDNSTVEWQGQLSKSGSGSLKFDEVNIKGNASYSGSTEATLSLLQLDNHTLELLSETSSLRFLEHLPFSGTQSELKTNSANLVFEKGLELSSGKVSSTGGRIEVHDNLTSTGGSLDLQNSTLALDGSWKRQDGTFASSGNTLELLDNLSIFSSEELSFQNLSLAGNPLFFAEGSSTKLRIHSALSLDDPSEAIQVGDGNLTLLAPV
;
A
#
# COMPACT_ATOMS: atom_id res chain seq x y z
N ASP A 1 -9.75 50.78 11.34
CA ASP A 1 -11.03 50.15 11.01
C ASP A 1 -10.75 48.78 10.42
N SER A 2 -10.43 47.80 11.26
CA SER A 2 -11.33 46.99 12.11
C SER A 2 -11.78 45.74 11.36
N SER A 3 -11.07 44.63 11.54
CA SER A 3 -11.70 43.32 11.65
C SER A 3 -10.63 42.30 12.06
N ILE A 4 -10.62 41.98 13.35
CA ILE A 4 -10.14 40.74 13.99
C ILE A 4 -9.00 40.03 13.23
N ASP A 5 -7.77 40.27 13.69
CA ASP A 5 -6.62 39.39 13.46
C ASP A 5 -6.98 37.99 13.97
N SER A 6 -7.03 36.98 13.09
CA SER A 6 -7.23 35.54 13.39
C SER A 6 -8.04 35.20 14.66
N SER A 7 -9.30 34.80 14.53
CA SER A 7 -10.15 34.47 15.69
C SER A 7 -10.09 33.00 16.10
N ILE A 8 -9.99 32.75 17.40
CA ILE A 8 -10.24 31.43 18.01
C ILE A 8 -11.55 31.52 18.78
N THR A 9 -12.56 30.74 18.38
CA THR A 9 -13.80 30.59 19.14
C THR A 9 -13.91 29.16 19.64
N LEU A 10 -13.70 28.94 20.94
CA LEU A 10 -13.89 27.65 21.61
C LEU A 10 -15.14 27.71 22.50
N GLN A 11 -16.12 26.85 22.23
CA GLN A 11 -17.32 26.65 23.03
C GLN A 11 -17.31 25.24 23.64
N ASN A 12 -18.19 24.97 24.60
CA ASN A 12 -18.26 23.66 25.27
C ASN A 12 -18.46 22.45 24.32
N GLN A 13 -18.94 22.68 23.09
CA GLN A 13 -19.24 21.64 22.09
C GLN A 13 -18.29 21.65 20.88
N GLY A 14 -17.19 22.40 20.93
CA GLY A 14 -16.28 22.58 19.79
C GLY A 14 -16.00 24.04 19.45
N GLY A 15 -15.46 24.29 18.26
CA GLY A 15 -15.04 25.63 17.89
C GLY A 15 -14.54 25.77 16.46
N THR A 16 -14.12 26.99 16.15
CA THR A 16 -13.55 27.35 14.86
C THR A 16 -12.27 28.14 15.08
N ILE A 17 -11.22 27.77 14.36
CA ILE A 17 -10.03 28.60 14.16
C ILE A 17 -10.10 29.09 12.73
N SER A 18 -10.21 30.41 12.56
CA SER A 18 -10.25 31.05 11.25
C SER A 18 -8.95 31.82 11.03
N LEU A 19 -8.23 31.48 9.97
CA LEU A 19 -6.96 32.09 9.61
C LEU A 19 -7.08 32.80 8.25
N ASP A 20 -6.62 34.03 8.16
CA ASP A 20 -6.55 34.71 6.86
C ASP A 20 -5.56 34.01 5.91
N ALA A 21 -5.72 34.25 4.61
CA ALA A 21 -4.85 33.68 3.58
C ALA A 21 -3.37 33.97 3.87
N GLU A 22 -2.52 32.97 3.69
CA GLU A 22 -1.07 33.03 3.92
C GLU A 22 -0.67 33.39 5.37
N LYS A 23 -1.60 33.37 6.34
CA LYS A 23 -1.28 33.62 7.75
C LYS A 23 -0.94 32.34 8.49
N SER A 24 -0.14 32.50 9.54
CA SER A 24 0.26 31.42 10.42
C SER A 24 -0.21 31.69 11.85
N LEU A 25 -0.73 30.66 12.50
CA LEU A 25 -0.97 30.64 13.94
C LEU A 25 -0.06 29.59 14.56
N ARG A 26 0.73 30.00 15.57
CA ARG A 26 1.56 29.09 16.35
C ARG A 26 0.87 28.76 17.67
N LEU A 27 0.78 27.48 17.98
CA LEU A 27 0.27 26.94 19.22
C LEU A 27 1.41 26.34 20.04
N GLU A 28 1.70 26.98 21.16
CA GLU A 28 2.76 26.53 22.08
C GLU A 28 2.29 25.47 23.08
N SER A 29 0.99 25.17 23.11
CA SER A 29 0.39 24.24 24.05
C SER A 29 -0.37 23.14 23.34
N SER A 30 -0.47 21.98 23.97
CA SER A 30 -1.31 20.88 23.49
C SER A 30 -2.78 21.26 23.52
N MET A 31 -3.53 20.72 22.57
CA MET A 31 -4.97 20.91 22.43
C MET A 31 -5.69 19.57 22.40
N MET A 32 -6.92 19.55 22.89
CA MET A 32 -7.78 18.38 22.87
C MET A 32 -9.12 18.73 22.22
N ILE A 33 -9.59 17.85 21.35
CA ILE A 33 -10.96 17.83 20.84
C ILE A 33 -11.63 16.64 21.54
N ALA A 34 -12.48 16.89 22.53
CA ALA A 34 -13.12 15.82 23.29
C ALA A 34 -14.24 15.14 22.47
N ASN A 35 -14.72 14.00 22.96
CA ASN A 35 -15.86 13.29 22.38
C ASN A 35 -17.04 14.23 22.12
N ALA A 36 -17.70 14.05 20.98
CA ALA A 36 -18.81 14.88 20.48
C ALA A 36 -18.48 16.37 20.26
N GLN A 37 -17.22 16.80 20.41
CA GLN A 37 -16.78 18.13 20.00
C GLN A 37 -16.34 18.13 18.55
N LYS A 38 -16.46 19.29 17.91
CA LYS A 38 -15.93 19.53 16.58
C LYS A 38 -15.09 20.79 16.54
N LEU A 39 -13.85 20.69 16.06
CA LEU A 39 -13.00 21.83 15.74
C LEU A 39 -12.89 21.96 14.22
N THR A 40 -13.31 23.10 13.67
CA THR A 40 -13.08 23.43 12.25
C THR A 40 -11.89 24.38 12.12
N LEU A 41 -10.93 24.02 11.27
CA LEU A 41 -9.89 24.90 10.79
C LEU A 41 -10.33 25.43 9.41
N GLU A 42 -10.70 26.71 9.36
CA GLU A 42 -11.20 27.39 8.16
C GLU A 42 -10.37 28.64 7.84
N GLY A 43 -10.67 29.28 6.72
CA GLY A 43 -10.15 30.59 6.38
C GLY A 43 -9.63 30.71 4.95
N GLY A 44 -8.65 31.58 4.76
CA GLY A 44 -8.05 31.85 3.46
C GLY A 44 -7.06 30.77 3.00
N SER A 45 -6.73 30.78 1.71
CA SER A 45 -5.84 29.80 1.10
C SER A 45 -4.42 29.81 1.70
N ASN A 46 -3.79 28.64 1.76
CA ASN A 46 -2.42 28.44 2.26
C ASN A 46 -2.22 28.94 3.70
N ALA A 47 -3.28 28.96 4.50
CA ALA A 47 -3.16 29.21 5.93
C ALA A 47 -2.34 28.12 6.61
N LYS A 48 -1.70 28.46 7.73
CA LYS A 48 -0.78 27.58 8.44
C LYS A 48 -1.10 27.51 9.93
N LEU A 49 -1.21 26.30 10.46
CA LEU A 49 -1.26 26.04 11.89
C LEU A 49 0.03 25.33 12.30
N GLU A 50 0.84 26.00 13.11
CA GLU A 50 2.09 25.44 13.65
C GLU A 50 1.88 24.97 15.09
N LEU A 51 2.31 23.76 15.38
CA LEU A 51 2.47 23.28 16.74
C LEU A 51 3.95 23.31 17.13
N GLU A 52 4.21 23.69 18.37
CA GLU A 52 5.49 23.36 19.00
C GLU A 52 5.73 21.84 18.92
N ASN A 53 6.97 21.43 18.71
CA ASN A 53 7.32 20.02 18.47
C ASN A 53 6.94 19.09 19.64
N THR A 54 6.83 19.63 20.85
CA THR A 54 6.41 18.88 22.04
C THR A 54 4.91 18.92 22.29
N SER A 55 4.16 19.71 21.52
CA SER A 55 2.72 19.87 21.67
C SER A 55 1.96 18.84 20.86
N GLN A 56 0.77 18.51 21.34
CA GLN A 56 -0.06 17.44 20.79
C GLN A 56 -1.48 17.94 20.51
N PHE A 57 -2.03 17.59 19.36
CA PHE A 57 -3.47 17.58 19.11
C PHE A 57 -4.00 16.19 19.44
N LEU A 58 -4.76 16.07 20.54
CA LEU A 58 -5.51 14.86 20.86
C LEU A 58 -6.94 14.99 20.32
N ASN A 59 -7.27 14.25 19.27
CA ASN A 59 -8.57 14.27 18.65
C ASN A 59 -9.38 13.02 19.01
N GLN A 60 -10.36 13.19 19.88
CA GLN A 60 -11.39 12.20 20.21
C GLN A 60 -12.79 12.60 19.69
N GLY A 61 -12.89 13.77 19.05
CA GLY A 61 -14.10 14.28 18.41
C GLY A 61 -13.90 14.40 16.90
N ILE A 62 -14.21 15.56 16.33
CA ILE A 62 -14.02 15.83 14.89
C ILE A 62 -13.05 16.99 14.71
N LEU A 63 -11.95 16.74 14.01
CA LEU A 63 -11.12 17.79 13.42
C LEU A 63 -11.52 17.95 11.95
N GLU A 64 -12.07 19.09 11.57
CA GLU A 64 -12.47 19.39 10.20
C GLU A 64 -11.48 20.39 9.58
N LEU A 65 -10.87 20.00 8.45
CA LEU A 65 -9.98 20.86 7.66
C LEU A 65 -10.78 21.42 6.48
N ASP A 66 -11.16 22.70 6.54
CA ASP A 66 -12.06 23.38 5.60
C ASP A 66 -11.46 24.70 5.08
N ALA A 67 -10.16 24.68 4.77
CA ALA A 67 -9.44 25.77 4.13
C ALA A 67 -8.58 25.23 2.98
N GLU A 68 -8.52 25.95 1.87
CA GLU A 68 -7.76 25.56 0.69
C GLU A 68 -6.26 25.52 0.98
N ASN A 69 -5.61 24.38 0.73
CA ASN A 69 -4.18 24.14 0.96
C ASN A 69 -3.72 24.44 2.40
N LEU A 70 -4.54 24.10 3.39
CA LEU A 70 -4.19 24.28 4.79
C LEU A 70 -2.94 23.46 5.15
N SER A 71 -1.97 24.06 5.83
CA SER A 71 -0.81 23.35 6.35
C SER A 71 -0.87 23.23 7.87
N LEU A 72 -0.77 22.00 8.37
CA LEU A 72 -0.58 21.70 9.79
C LEU A 72 0.87 21.23 9.97
N GLU A 73 1.67 21.96 10.74
CA GLU A 73 3.09 21.64 10.88
C GLU A 73 3.52 21.40 12.32
N GLY A 74 4.43 20.44 12.51
CA GLY A 74 5.06 20.16 13.79
C GLY A 74 4.18 19.34 14.74
N GLY A 75 4.68 19.17 15.96
CA GLY A 75 3.99 18.47 17.05
C GLY A 75 3.54 17.05 16.71
N SER A 76 2.45 16.62 17.33
CA SER A 76 1.76 15.37 16.99
C SER A 76 0.27 15.57 16.80
N LEU A 77 -0.33 14.78 15.92
CA LEU A 77 -1.78 14.60 15.80
C LEU A 77 -2.11 13.14 16.17
N GLU A 78 -2.86 12.96 17.26
CA GLU A 78 -3.36 11.66 17.68
C GLU A 78 -4.87 11.62 17.47
N VAL A 79 -5.34 10.64 16.70
CA VAL A 79 -6.76 10.36 16.51
C VAL A 79 -7.09 9.09 17.26
N SER A 80 -7.87 9.20 18.33
CA SER A 80 -8.16 8.08 19.23
C SER A 80 -9.63 8.04 19.67
N GLY A 81 -10.08 6.90 20.19
CA GLY A 81 -11.49 6.69 20.55
C GLY A 81 -12.40 6.83 19.33
N GLU A 82 -13.40 7.71 19.42
CA GLU A 82 -14.31 8.04 18.31
C GLU A 82 -13.80 9.21 17.44
N GLY A 83 -12.52 9.56 17.59
CA GLY A 83 -11.87 10.65 16.88
C GLY A 83 -11.88 10.48 15.36
N LYS A 84 -12.08 11.59 14.67
CA LYS A 84 -12.08 11.65 13.20
C LYS A 84 -11.45 12.93 12.68
N THR A 85 -10.59 12.81 11.68
CA THR A 85 -10.09 13.95 10.89
C THR A 85 -10.80 13.97 9.54
N MET A 86 -11.64 14.98 9.30
CA MET A 86 -12.38 15.15 8.05
C MET A 86 -11.73 16.26 7.20
N VAL A 87 -11.27 15.90 6.01
CA VAL A 87 -10.57 16.79 5.08
C VAL A 87 -11.52 17.19 3.96
N ARG A 88 -12.07 18.41 4.06
CA ARG A 88 -13.03 18.96 3.10
C ARG A 88 -12.37 19.76 1.98
N LYS A 89 -11.17 20.26 2.23
CA LYS A 89 -10.34 21.04 1.32
C LYS A 89 -8.91 20.54 1.41
N SER A 90 -8.15 20.66 0.32
CA SER A 90 -6.82 20.06 0.26
C SER A 90 -5.94 20.57 1.40
N ALA A 91 -5.23 19.66 2.05
CA ALA A 91 -4.45 19.98 3.24
C ALA A 91 -3.16 19.16 3.30
N THR A 92 -2.16 19.69 4.00
CA THR A 92 -0.89 19.02 4.23
C THR A 92 -0.58 18.99 5.72
N LEU A 93 -0.39 17.80 6.27
CA LEU A 93 0.27 17.58 7.55
C LEU A 93 1.78 17.43 7.30
N LYS A 94 2.63 18.19 7.99
CA LYS A 94 4.06 18.24 7.68
C LYS A 94 4.94 18.25 8.92
N ASN A 95 6.02 17.47 8.90
CA ASN A 95 6.95 17.35 10.03
C ASN A 95 6.23 16.97 11.33
N THR A 96 5.20 16.12 11.23
CA THR A 96 4.32 15.79 12.34
C THR A 96 4.42 14.30 12.65
N PHE A 97 4.25 13.94 13.92
CA PHE A 97 3.94 12.57 14.29
C PHE A 97 2.42 12.35 14.22
N LEU A 98 1.97 11.50 13.29
CA LEU A 98 0.56 11.18 13.11
C LEU A 98 0.26 9.79 13.69
N ASN A 99 -0.64 9.72 14.66
CA ASN A 99 -1.07 8.45 15.23
C ASN A 99 -2.56 8.22 14.93
N LEU A 100 -2.85 7.20 14.11
CA LEU A 100 -4.21 6.76 13.76
C LEU A 100 -4.55 5.41 14.41
N SER A 101 -3.87 5.07 15.51
CA SER A 101 -4.09 3.84 16.25
C SER A 101 -5.41 3.90 17.01
N GLN A 102 -6.37 3.04 16.67
CA GLN A 102 -7.62 2.91 17.41
C GLN A 102 -7.58 1.71 18.35
N THR A 103 -8.19 1.85 19.52
CA THR A 103 -8.57 0.72 20.36
C THR A 103 -9.85 0.13 19.77
N ALA A 104 -9.82 -1.14 19.34
CA ALA A 104 -10.93 -1.83 18.67
C ALA A 104 -12.31 -1.46 19.24
N LEU A 105 -13.08 -0.66 18.49
CA LEU A 105 -14.48 -0.39 18.78
C LEU A 105 -15.30 -1.41 17.98
N GLU A 106 -15.62 -2.56 18.60
CA GLU A 106 -16.50 -3.54 17.96
C GLU A 106 -17.82 -2.87 17.55
N GLY A 107 -18.11 -2.86 16.24
CA GLY A 107 -19.39 -2.42 15.69
C GLY A 107 -19.56 -0.92 15.43
N SER A 108 -18.52 -0.09 15.57
CA SER A 108 -18.57 1.32 15.20
C SER A 108 -17.66 1.60 13.99
N GLN A 109 -18.23 2.01 12.86
CA GLN A 109 -17.47 2.50 11.70
C GLN A 109 -17.01 3.92 11.99
N VAL A 110 -15.92 4.07 12.75
CA VAL A 110 -15.32 5.38 13.00
C VAL A 110 -14.06 5.50 12.16
N PHE A 111 -14.17 6.24 11.07
CA PHE A 111 -13.03 6.60 10.26
C PHE A 111 -12.09 7.53 11.02
N SER A 112 -10.83 7.14 11.21
CA SER A 112 -9.81 8.05 11.77
C SER A 112 -9.50 9.20 10.81
N VAL A 113 -9.61 8.94 9.50
CA VAL A 113 -9.44 9.94 8.43
C VAL A 113 -10.52 9.77 7.37
N GLU A 114 -11.17 10.87 6.99
CA GLU A 114 -12.09 10.95 5.85
C GLU A 114 -11.64 12.06 4.91
N VAL A 115 -11.26 11.69 3.69
CA VAL A 115 -10.91 12.63 2.61
C VAL A 115 -12.09 12.73 1.64
N LYS A 116 -12.58 13.96 1.43
CA LYS A 116 -13.73 14.24 0.58
C LYS A 116 -13.42 14.17 -0.92
N GLU A 117 -14.49 14.16 -1.71
CA GLU A 117 -14.40 14.06 -3.17
C GLU A 117 -13.45 15.11 -3.78
N SER A 118 -12.53 14.66 -4.63
CA SER A 118 -11.55 15.53 -5.33
C SER A 118 -10.66 16.37 -4.40
N VAL A 119 -10.42 15.92 -3.17
CA VAL A 119 -9.56 16.58 -2.16
C VAL A 119 -8.28 15.77 -1.94
N GLU A 120 -7.16 16.45 -1.78
CA GLU A 120 -5.89 15.83 -1.40
C GLU A 120 -5.60 16.04 0.09
N PHE A 121 -5.33 14.95 0.82
CA PHE A 121 -4.69 15.03 2.12
C PHE A 121 -3.30 14.43 2.04
N LYS A 122 -2.29 15.29 2.20
CA LYS A 122 -0.88 14.89 2.16
C LYS A 122 -0.31 14.88 3.57
N VAL A 123 0.42 13.82 3.90
CA VAL A 123 1.23 13.69 5.12
C VAL A 123 2.67 13.64 4.65
N ASP A 124 3.39 14.76 4.80
CA ASP A 124 4.72 14.99 4.24
C ASP A 124 5.80 15.00 5.32
N ASN A 125 6.93 14.34 5.05
CA ASN A 125 8.10 14.32 5.94
C ASN A 125 7.73 14.00 7.40
N SER A 126 6.89 12.98 7.59
CA SER A 126 6.21 12.69 8.85
C SER A 126 6.40 11.23 9.25
N SER A 127 6.20 10.94 10.53
CA SER A 127 6.16 9.56 11.04
C SER A 127 4.73 9.21 11.37
N VAL A 128 4.27 8.05 10.91
CA VAL A 128 2.87 7.63 11.04
C VAL A 128 2.75 6.31 11.75
N GLN A 129 1.82 6.20 12.69
CA GLN A 129 1.42 4.93 13.31
C GLN A 129 0.02 4.54 12.90
N LEU A 130 -0.10 3.35 12.31
CA LEU A 130 -1.36 2.71 11.96
C LEU A 130 -1.55 1.47 12.83
N ASN A 131 -2.69 1.40 13.52
CA ASN A 131 -3.09 0.23 14.28
C ASN A 131 -4.60 0.14 14.35
N GLN A 132 -5.18 -0.89 13.73
CA GLN A 132 -6.64 -1.07 13.66
C GLN A 132 -7.34 0.21 13.15
N SER A 133 -6.90 0.70 12.00
CA SER A 133 -7.33 1.99 11.46
C SER A 133 -8.39 1.82 10.37
N GLU A 134 -9.38 2.71 10.35
CA GLU A 134 -10.38 2.81 9.27
C GLU A 134 -10.26 4.18 8.59
N ILE A 135 -10.16 4.19 7.26
CA ILE A 135 -9.98 5.41 6.45
C ILE A 135 -11.01 5.39 5.32
N GLN A 136 -11.53 6.57 4.99
CA GLN A 136 -12.37 6.78 3.82
C GLN A 136 -11.72 7.79 2.88
N VAL A 137 -11.60 7.45 1.60
CA VAL A 137 -11.16 8.36 0.55
C VAL A 137 -12.19 8.34 -0.57
N GLU A 138 -12.99 9.41 -0.65
CA GLU A 138 -14.06 9.55 -1.64
C GLU A 138 -13.51 9.69 -3.07
N THR A 139 -14.40 9.65 -4.06
CA THR A 139 -14.05 9.68 -5.49
C THR A 139 -13.13 10.84 -5.84
N GLY A 140 -12.03 10.55 -6.55
CA GLY A 140 -11.06 11.57 -6.94
C GLY A 140 -10.27 12.19 -5.79
N GLY A 141 -10.56 11.86 -4.53
CA GLY A 141 -9.73 12.24 -3.39
C GLY A 141 -8.45 11.40 -3.31
N SER A 142 -7.44 11.92 -2.62
CA SER A 142 -6.15 11.26 -2.41
C SER A 142 -5.69 11.38 -0.96
N LEU A 143 -5.19 10.28 -0.39
CA LEU A 143 -4.42 10.28 0.86
C LEU A 143 -3.00 9.80 0.57
N GLU A 144 -2.02 10.68 0.81
CA GLU A 144 -0.61 10.44 0.43
C GLU A 144 0.31 10.60 1.62
N PHE A 145 1.06 9.55 1.96
CA PHE A 145 2.12 9.58 2.97
C PHE A 145 3.48 9.76 2.29
N ASP A 146 3.72 10.97 1.79
CA ASP A 146 4.91 11.33 1.02
C ASP A 146 6.12 11.60 1.91
N ASN A 147 7.31 11.14 1.50
CA ASN A 147 8.54 11.27 2.29
C ASN A 147 8.37 10.84 3.76
N SER A 148 7.42 9.93 4.00
CA SER A 148 6.95 9.60 5.34
C SER A 148 7.09 8.10 5.57
N THR A 149 7.45 7.75 6.80
CA THR A 149 7.57 6.35 7.23
C THR A 149 6.32 5.97 8.02
N VAL A 150 5.65 4.92 7.58
CA VAL A 150 4.46 4.37 8.22
C VAL A 150 4.80 3.10 8.99
N GLU A 151 4.65 3.13 10.31
CA GLU A 151 4.67 1.96 11.16
C GLU A 151 3.27 1.36 11.24
N TRP A 152 3.10 0.15 10.74
CA TRP A 152 1.80 -0.49 10.61
C TRP A 152 1.74 -1.83 11.35
N GLN A 153 0.72 -1.98 12.19
CA GLN A 153 0.28 -3.25 12.74
C GLN A 153 -1.25 -3.35 12.73
N GLY A 154 -1.82 -4.55 12.84
CA GLY A 154 -3.28 -4.71 12.81
C GLY A 154 -3.92 -4.37 11.46
N GLN A 155 -5.25 -4.28 11.44
CA GLN A 155 -5.97 -4.07 10.18
C GLN A 155 -5.98 -2.59 9.78
N LEU A 156 -5.75 -2.30 8.50
CA LEU A 156 -6.14 -1.05 7.85
C LEU A 156 -7.32 -1.35 6.92
N SER A 157 -8.44 -0.68 7.16
CA SER A 157 -9.62 -0.72 6.29
C SER A 157 -9.73 0.59 5.53
N LYS A 158 -9.65 0.55 4.21
CA LYS A 158 -9.85 1.71 3.33
C LYS A 158 -11.14 1.54 2.54
N SER A 159 -12.03 2.52 2.64
CA SER A 159 -13.25 2.62 1.84
C SER A 159 -13.22 3.80 0.86
N GLY A 160 -14.14 3.81 -0.10
CA GLY A 160 -14.23 4.82 -1.16
C GLY A 160 -13.29 4.55 -2.36
N SER A 161 -13.50 5.26 -3.46
CA SER A 161 -12.80 5.01 -4.73
C SER A 161 -11.55 5.86 -4.94
N GLY A 162 -11.22 6.76 -4.00
CA GLY A 162 -10.03 7.61 -4.09
C GLY A 162 -8.72 6.84 -3.87
N SER A 163 -7.59 7.49 -4.11
CA SER A 163 -6.25 6.90 -4.02
C SER A 163 -5.75 6.80 -2.58
N LEU A 164 -4.89 5.81 -2.32
CA LEU A 164 -4.08 5.70 -1.11
C LEU A 164 -2.65 5.39 -1.53
N LYS A 165 -1.72 6.22 -1.09
CA LYS A 165 -0.30 6.12 -1.43
C LYS A 165 0.55 6.20 -0.19
N PHE A 166 1.51 5.30 -0.10
CA PHE A 166 2.56 5.32 0.90
C PHE A 166 3.91 5.48 0.22
N ASP A 167 4.87 6.09 0.91
CA ASP A 167 6.25 6.04 0.45
C ASP A 167 6.97 4.83 1.08
N GLU A 168 7.15 4.83 2.41
CA GLU A 168 7.74 3.72 3.14
C GLU A 168 6.77 3.11 4.17
N VAL A 169 6.63 1.79 4.16
CA VAL A 169 5.85 1.03 5.14
C VAL A 169 6.73 0.03 5.88
N ASN A 170 6.71 0.11 7.20
CA ASN A 170 7.37 -0.82 8.12
C ASN A 170 6.33 -1.56 8.95
N ILE A 171 6.19 -2.87 8.73
CA ILE A 171 5.29 -3.71 9.51
C ILE A 171 5.92 -4.00 10.87
N LYS A 172 5.23 -3.58 11.94
CA LYS A 172 5.70 -3.71 13.33
C LYS A 172 5.01 -4.81 14.13
N GLY A 173 3.99 -5.42 13.54
CA GLY A 173 3.21 -6.52 14.06
C GLY A 173 2.37 -7.07 12.91
N ASN A 174 1.81 -8.29 13.04
CA ASN A 174 0.96 -8.84 11.99
C ASN A 174 -0.13 -7.83 11.60
N ALA A 175 -0.25 -7.61 10.29
CA ALA A 175 -1.07 -6.56 9.71
C ALA A 175 -1.95 -7.14 8.61
N SER A 176 -3.06 -6.44 8.32
CA SER A 176 -3.94 -6.80 7.22
C SER A 176 -4.52 -5.58 6.53
N TYR A 177 -4.76 -5.67 5.22
CA TYR A 177 -5.35 -4.61 4.42
C TYR A 177 -6.68 -5.05 3.84
N SER A 178 -7.72 -4.25 4.08
CA SER A 178 -9.03 -4.35 3.42
C SER A 178 -9.29 -3.06 2.65
N GLY A 179 -8.91 -3.02 1.38
CA GLY A 179 -9.07 -1.85 0.51
C GLY A 179 -10.23 -2.01 -0.47
N SER A 180 -10.94 -0.92 -0.75
CA SER A 180 -11.91 -0.82 -1.87
C SER A 180 -11.25 -0.55 -3.22
N THR A 181 -9.97 -0.15 -3.25
CA THR A 181 -9.16 0.09 -4.44
C THR A 181 -7.69 -0.29 -4.18
N GLU A 182 -6.92 -0.46 -5.26
CA GLU A 182 -5.47 -0.68 -5.20
C GLU A 182 -4.78 0.48 -4.44
N ALA A 183 -3.87 0.14 -3.52
CA ALA A 183 -2.99 1.10 -2.87
C ALA A 183 -1.57 1.00 -3.44
N THR A 184 -0.85 2.12 -3.44
CA THR A 184 0.53 2.20 -3.95
C THR A 184 1.51 2.40 -2.81
N LEU A 185 2.69 1.79 -2.91
CA LEU A 185 3.78 1.96 -1.94
C LEU A 185 5.13 1.91 -2.65
N SER A 186 6.10 2.73 -2.22
CA SER A 186 7.47 2.66 -2.76
C SER A 186 8.21 1.48 -2.12
N LEU A 187 8.27 1.42 -0.78
CA LEU A 187 9.02 0.42 -0.01
C LEU A 187 8.14 -0.26 1.05
N LEU A 188 8.37 -1.57 1.25
CA LEU A 188 7.76 -2.37 2.31
C LEU A 188 8.82 -3.18 3.07
N GLN A 189 8.80 -3.11 4.40
CA GLN A 189 9.61 -3.98 5.27
C GLN A 189 8.68 -4.77 6.17
N LEU A 190 8.75 -6.10 6.10
CA LEU A 190 7.88 -6.98 6.90
C LEU A 190 8.42 -7.32 8.29
N ASP A 191 9.74 -7.22 8.49
CA ASP A 191 10.43 -7.46 9.77
C ASP A 191 9.93 -8.72 10.53
N ASN A 192 9.85 -9.86 9.84
CA ASN A 192 9.37 -11.15 10.37
C ASN A 192 7.87 -11.20 10.75
N HIS A 193 7.05 -10.35 10.15
CA HIS A 193 5.59 -10.36 10.32
C HIS A 193 4.85 -10.71 9.02
N THR A 194 3.56 -10.99 9.16
CA THR A 194 2.65 -11.19 8.03
C THR A 194 1.93 -9.89 7.69
N LEU A 195 1.87 -9.56 6.39
CA LEU A 195 0.89 -8.64 5.81
C LEU A 195 -0.11 -9.44 4.97
N GLU A 196 -1.39 -9.41 5.35
CA GLU A 196 -2.46 -10.14 4.66
C GLU A 196 -3.41 -9.19 3.90
N LEU A 197 -3.67 -9.46 2.62
CA LEU A 197 -4.64 -8.73 1.81
C LEU A 197 -5.98 -9.47 1.84
N LEU A 198 -7.03 -8.82 2.32
CA LEU A 198 -8.26 -9.49 2.75
C LEU A 198 -9.28 -9.73 1.62
N SER A 199 -9.16 -9.05 0.49
CA SER A 199 -10.11 -9.14 -0.63
C SER A 199 -9.45 -8.89 -1.98
N GLU A 200 -10.15 -9.23 -3.07
CA GLU A 200 -9.73 -8.94 -4.47
C GLU A 200 -9.41 -7.45 -4.70
N THR A 201 -10.16 -6.56 -4.05
CA THR A 201 -9.97 -5.10 -4.16
C THR A 201 -8.83 -4.57 -3.29
N SER A 202 -8.28 -5.39 -2.38
CA SER A 202 -7.19 -5.02 -1.47
C SER A 202 -5.81 -5.12 -2.13
N SER A 203 -5.74 -4.86 -3.44
CA SER A 203 -4.53 -5.02 -4.24
C SER A 203 -3.46 -4.00 -3.87
N LEU A 204 -2.19 -4.34 -4.08
CA LEU A 204 -1.04 -3.45 -3.83
C LEU A 204 -0.15 -3.33 -5.06
N ARG A 205 0.35 -2.12 -5.33
CA ARG A 205 1.37 -1.84 -6.33
C ARG A 205 2.63 -1.26 -5.69
N PHE A 206 3.76 -1.92 -5.90
CA PHE A 206 5.08 -1.52 -5.44
C PHE A 206 5.81 -0.75 -6.54
N LEU A 207 6.15 0.50 -6.27
CA LEU A 207 6.75 1.41 -7.25
C LEU A 207 8.27 1.27 -7.36
N GLU A 208 8.92 0.74 -6.32
CA GLU A 208 10.36 0.51 -6.28
C GLU A 208 10.70 -0.97 -6.10
N HIS A 209 11.97 -1.31 -6.36
CA HIS A 209 12.46 -2.69 -6.20
C HIS A 209 12.32 -3.13 -4.75
N LEU A 210 11.72 -4.30 -4.53
CA LEU A 210 11.44 -4.80 -3.18
C LEU A 210 12.32 -6.00 -2.80
N PRO A 211 13.32 -5.83 -1.92
CA PRO A 211 14.04 -6.94 -1.34
C PRO A 211 13.24 -7.54 -0.18
N PHE A 212 12.68 -8.73 -0.38
CA PHE A 212 12.07 -9.47 0.73
C PHE A 212 13.16 -10.11 1.60
N SER A 213 13.10 -9.77 2.89
CA SER A 213 13.96 -10.33 3.92
C SER A 213 13.19 -10.65 5.21
N GLY A 214 13.76 -11.53 6.02
CA GLY A 214 13.15 -12.05 7.25
C GLY A 214 12.55 -13.44 7.02
N THR A 215 12.98 -14.43 7.80
CA THR A 215 12.61 -15.83 7.59
C THR A 215 11.16 -16.14 7.96
N GLN A 216 10.52 -15.28 8.75
CA GLN A 216 9.10 -15.41 9.12
C GLN A 216 8.21 -14.36 8.43
N SER A 217 8.80 -13.50 7.59
CA SER A 217 8.07 -12.49 6.83
C SER A 217 7.16 -13.16 5.81
N GLU A 218 5.87 -12.78 5.77
CA GLU A 218 4.93 -13.27 4.76
C GLU A 218 4.09 -12.13 4.16
N LEU A 219 4.05 -12.03 2.84
CA LEU A 219 3.02 -11.27 2.13
C LEU A 219 1.98 -12.25 1.58
N LYS A 220 0.79 -12.24 2.17
CA LYS A 220 -0.31 -13.15 1.83
C LYS A 220 -1.39 -12.39 1.07
N THR A 221 -1.60 -12.72 -0.19
CA THR A 221 -2.49 -11.93 -1.07
C THR A 221 -3.94 -12.42 -1.08
N ASN A 222 -4.19 -13.67 -0.65
CA ASN A 222 -5.48 -14.34 -0.87
C ASN A 222 -5.92 -14.23 -2.34
N SER A 223 -6.98 -13.47 -2.65
CA SER A 223 -7.45 -13.20 -4.02
C SER A 223 -7.05 -11.82 -4.55
N ALA A 224 -6.33 -11.00 -3.76
CA ALA A 224 -5.84 -9.71 -4.19
C ALA A 224 -4.71 -9.84 -5.21
N ASN A 225 -4.54 -8.79 -6.01
CA ASN A 225 -3.43 -8.69 -6.96
C ASN A 225 -2.24 -7.97 -6.32
N LEU A 226 -1.05 -8.30 -6.80
CA LEU A 226 0.18 -7.57 -6.54
C LEU A 226 0.80 -7.13 -7.86
N VAL A 227 1.35 -5.92 -7.89
CA VAL A 227 2.18 -5.46 -9.00
C VAL A 227 3.51 -4.95 -8.48
N PHE A 228 4.62 -5.44 -9.02
CA PHE A 228 5.97 -4.99 -8.72
C PHE A 228 6.56 -4.31 -9.95
N GLU A 229 6.65 -2.97 -9.94
CA GLU A 229 7.06 -2.17 -11.11
C GLU A 229 8.55 -2.28 -11.45
N LYS A 230 9.39 -2.58 -10.46
CA LYS A 230 10.86 -2.59 -10.61
C LYS A 230 11.50 -3.86 -10.08
N GLY A 231 10.81 -4.98 -10.24
CA GLY A 231 11.30 -6.30 -9.86
C GLY A 231 11.06 -6.70 -8.41
N LEU A 232 11.28 -7.99 -8.16
CA LEU A 232 11.07 -8.66 -6.89
C LEU A 232 12.28 -9.57 -6.59
N GLU A 233 12.92 -9.36 -5.43
CA GLU A 233 13.99 -10.21 -4.94
C GLU A 233 13.56 -10.97 -3.69
N LEU A 234 13.49 -12.30 -3.80
CA LEU A 234 13.19 -13.22 -2.71
C LEU A 234 14.49 -13.85 -2.19
N SER A 235 15.05 -13.27 -1.13
CA SER A 235 16.21 -13.85 -0.41
C SER A 235 15.78 -14.69 0.79
N SER A 236 14.64 -14.35 1.40
CA SER A 236 13.98 -15.07 2.49
C SER A 236 12.49 -14.67 2.56
N GLY A 237 11.76 -15.24 3.53
CA GLY A 237 10.32 -14.97 3.68
C GLY A 237 9.45 -15.72 2.68
N LYS A 238 8.17 -15.34 2.60
CA LYS A 238 7.17 -15.98 1.77
C LYS A 238 6.26 -14.96 1.08
N VAL A 239 5.97 -15.19 -0.20
CA VAL A 239 4.82 -14.59 -0.90
C VAL A 239 3.84 -15.71 -1.19
N SER A 240 2.61 -15.58 -0.70
CA SER A 240 1.58 -16.61 -0.83
C SER A 240 0.29 -16.07 -1.41
N SER A 241 -0.34 -16.86 -2.29
CA SER A 241 -1.52 -16.46 -3.02
C SER A 241 -2.44 -17.65 -3.26
N THR A 242 -3.77 -17.42 -3.14
CA THR A 242 -4.80 -18.45 -3.33
C THR A 242 -5.79 -18.08 -4.45
N GLY A 243 -5.45 -17.07 -5.23
CA GLY A 243 -6.21 -16.47 -6.31
C GLY A 243 -5.47 -15.25 -6.86
N GLY A 244 -6.16 -14.37 -7.58
CA GLY A 244 -5.57 -13.13 -8.07
C GLY A 244 -4.38 -13.28 -9.01
N ARG A 245 -3.69 -12.16 -9.24
CA ARG A 245 -2.57 -12.01 -10.16
C ARG A 245 -1.38 -11.37 -9.44
N ILE A 246 -0.21 -11.98 -9.56
CA ILE A 246 1.07 -11.38 -9.16
C ILE A 246 1.81 -11.01 -10.43
N GLU A 247 1.99 -9.71 -10.64
CA GLU A 247 2.67 -9.12 -11.79
C GLU A 247 4.04 -8.61 -11.35
N VAL A 248 5.11 -9.06 -12.00
CA VAL A 248 6.47 -8.60 -11.74
C VAL A 248 7.07 -8.10 -13.04
N HIS A 249 7.34 -6.81 -13.09
CA HIS A 249 8.09 -6.16 -14.16
C HIS A 249 9.59 -6.19 -13.87
N ASP A 250 10.39 -6.07 -14.93
CA ASP A 250 11.85 -6.15 -14.98
C ASP A 250 12.40 -7.54 -14.62
N ASN A 251 12.46 -7.92 -13.35
CA ASN A 251 13.09 -9.18 -12.94
C ASN A 251 12.49 -9.79 -11.66
N LEU A 252 12.33 -11.12 -11.66
CA LEU A 252 12.10 -11.92 -10.46
C LEU A 252 13.36 -12.73 -10.12
N THR A 253 13.95 -12.49 -8.96
CA THR A 253 15.10 -13.26 -8.47
C THR A 253 14.74 -14.01 -7.19
N SER A 254 15.11 -15.29 -7.11
CA SER A 254 14.95 -16.09 -5.90
C SER A 254 16.28 -16.77 -5.55
N THR A 255 16.92 -16.26 -4.51
CA THR A 255 18.13 -16.83 -3.89
C THR A 255 17.82 -17.54 -2.57
N GLY A 256 16.54 -17.54 -2.19
CA GLY A 256 15.97 -18.22 -1.04
C GLY A 256 14.45 -17.94 -1.01
N GLY A 257 13.88 -17.87 0.18
CA GLY A 257 12.46 -17.55 0.37
C GLY A 257 11.50 -18.58 -0.26
N SER A 258 10.23 -18.21 -0.37
CA SER A 258 9.17 -19.09 -0.87
C SER A 258 8.15 -18.32 -1.69
N LEU A 259 7.79 -18.85 -2.86
CA LEU A 259 6.67 -18.38 -3.68
C LEU A 259 5.64 -19.51 -3.76
N ASP A 260 4.47 -19.31 -3.15
CA ASP A 260 3.42 -20.32 -3.00
C ASP A 260 2.13 -19.84 -3.67
N LEU A 261 1.85 -20.36 -4.86
CA LEU A 261 0.79 -19.89 -5.75
C LEU A 261 -0.24 -20.99 -6.00
N GLN A 262 -1.45 -20.80 -5.47
CA GLN A 262 -2.56 -21.72 -5.60
C GLN A 262 -3.68 -21.03 -6.39
N ASN A 263 -4.04 -21.54 -7.57
CA ASN A 263 -5.07 -20.95 -8.45
C ASN A 263 -4.81 -19.48 -8.82
N SER A 264 -3.56 -19.03 -8.79
CA SER A 264 -3.15 -17.65 -9.11
C SER A 264 -2.53 -17.56 -10.51
N THR A 265 -2.41 -16.33 -11.02
CA THR A 265 -1.58 -16.03 -12.20
C THR A 265 -0.28 -15.37 -11.78
N LEU A 266 0.86 -15.91 -12.23
CA LEU A 266 2.16 -15.25 -12.15
C LEU A 266 2.46 -14.65 -13.52
N ALA A 267 2.47 -13.33 -13.61
CA ALA A 267 2.71 -12.61 -14.84
C ALA A 267 4.08 -11.91 -14.79
N LEU A 268 4.93 -12.19 -15.77
CA LEU A 268 6.34 -11.78 -15.75
C LEU A 268 6.75 -11.19 -17.10
N ASP A 269 7.62 -10.19 -17.08
CA ASP A 269 8.52 -9.85 -18.18
C ASP A 269 10.00 -10.01 -17.75
N GLY A 270 10.92 -9.74 -18.68
CA GLY A 270 12.36 -9.72 -18.43
C GLY A 270 12.92 -11.09 -18.04
N SER A 271 13.30 -11.29 -16.77
CA SER A 271 13.85 -12.58 -16.34
C SER A 271 13.35 -13.12 -15.01
N TRP A 272 13.22 -14.44 -14.92
CA TRP A 272 13.05 -15.16 -13.66
C TRP A 272 14.25 -16.06 -13.38
N LYS A 273 15.05 -15.70 -12.36
CA LYS A 273 16.21 -16.47 -11.92
C LYS A 273 15.98 -17.07 -10.54
N ARG A 274 15.60 -18.34 -10.49
CA ARG A 274 15.46 -19.13 -9.26
C ARG A 274 16.69 -20.01 -9.04
N GLN A 275 17.56 -19.60 -8.12
CA GLN A 275 18.75 -20.35 -7.74
C GLN A 275 18.49 -21.27 -6.54
N ASP A 276 17.65 -20.83 -5.61
CA ASP A 276 17.26 -21.55 -4.39
C ASP A 276 15.83 -21.12 -3.97
N GLY A 277 15.39 -21.52 -2.78
CA GLY A 277 14.06 -21.25 -2.24
C GLY A 277 13.01 -22.23 -2.75
N THR A 278 11.77 -22.09 -2.28
CA THR A 278 10.67 -22.97 -2.67
C THR A 278 9.74 -22.31 -3.68
N PHE A 279 9.28 -23.08 -4.65
CA PHE A 279 8.19 -22.70 -5.55
C PHE A 279 7.11 -23.77 -5.46
N ALA A 280 5.98 -23.42 -4.86
CA ALA A 280 4.80 -24.27 -4.79
C ALA A 280 3.73 -23.72 -5.74
N SER A 281 3.14 -24.61 -6.53
CA SER A 281 2.24 -24.25 -7.62
C SER A 281 1.18 -25.33 -7.81
N SER A 282 -0.10 -24.92 -7.82
CA SER A 282 -1.21 -25.79 -8.19
C SER A 282 -2.33 -24.96 -8.83
N GLY A 283 -2.88 -25.43 -9.94
CA GLY A 283 -3.97 -24.74 -10.65
C GLY A 283 -3.61 -23.36 -11.20
N ASN A 284 -2.32 -23.00 -11.23
CA ASN A 284 -1.81 -21.66 -11.52
C ASN A 284 -1.39 -21.49 -12.99
N THR A 285 -1.33 -20.24 -13.44
CA THR A 285 -0.90 -19.86 -14.80
C THR A 285 0.40 -19.08 -14.75
N LEU A 286 1.35 -19.42 -15.63
CA LEU A 286 2.46 -18.52 -16.00
C LEU A 286 1.99 -17.70 -17.20
N GLU A 287 2.03 -16.39 -17.11
CA GLU A 287 1.72 -15.47 -18.20
C GLU A 287 2.92 -14.59 -18.52
N LEU A 288 3.21 -14.40 -19.81
CA LEU A 288 4.26 -13.50 -20.26
C LEU A 288 3.66 -12.12 -20.55
N LEU A 289 4.23 -11.09 -19.91
CA LEU A 289 3.94 -9.68 -20.18
C LEU A 289 4.74 -9.15 -21.38
N ASP A 290 5.96 -9.67 -21.56
CA ASP A 290 6.89 -9.46 -22.68
C ASP A 290 7.75 -10.73 -22.81
N ASN A 291 8.80 -10.69 -23.63
CA ASN A 291 9.86 -11.69 -23.69
C ASN A 291 10.34 -12.07 -22.28
N LEU A 292 10.33 -13.37 -21.98
CA LEU A 292 10.72 -13.88 -20.67
C LEU A 292 11.88 -14.87 -20.78
N SER A 293 12.94 -14.64 -20.02
CA SER A 293 14.04 -15.60 -19.84
C SER A 293 13.98 -16.25 -18.47
N ILE A 294 13.88 -17.58 -18.41
CA ILE A 294 13.82 -18.32 -17.15
C ILE A 294 15.08 -19.15 -16.89
N PHE A 295 15.54 -19.11 -15.65
CA PHE A 295 16.53 -20.03 -15.08
C PHE A 295 15.95 -20.62 -13.79
N SER A 296 15.93 -21.94 -13.67
CA SER A 296 15.65 -22.58 -12.39
C SER A 296 16.55 -23.78 -12.12
N SER A 297 17.08 -23.86 -10.90
CA SER A 297 17.85 -25.00 -10.39
C SER A 297 16.97 -26.22 -10.13
N GLU A 298 15.68 -26.03 -9.92
CA GLU A 298 14.68 -27.08 -9.74
C GLU A 298 13.60 -26.99 -10.81
N GLU A 299 12.70 -27.98 -10.83
CA GLU A 299 11.60 -27.99 -11.78
C GLU A 299 10.53 -26.96 -11.42
N LEU A 300 10.10 -26.22 -12.43
CA LEU A 300 8.93 -25.34 -12.38
C LEU A 300 7.73 -26.09 -12.95
N SER A 301 6.58 -25.97 -12.29
CA SER A 301 5.33 -26.59 -12.72
C SER A 301 4.22 -25.55 -12.77
N PHE A 302 3.43 -25.55 -13.83
CA PHE A 302 2.28 -24.66 -13.98
C PHE A 302 1.11 -25.43 -14.58
N GLN A 303 -0.12 -25.10 -14.16
CA GLN A 303 -1.29 -25.66 -14.83
C GLN A 303 -1.34 -25.17 -16.28
N ASN A 304 -1.21 -23.86 -16.50
CA ASN A 304 -1.25 -23.25 -17.82
C ASN A 304 -0.02 -22.39 -18.09
N LEU A 305 0.33 -22.25 -19.37
CA LEU A 305 1.28 -21.28 -19.89
C LEU A 305 0.54 -20.40 -20.90
N SER A 306 0.54 -19.10 -20.69
CA SER A 306 0.04 -18.09 -21.62
C SER A 306 1.22 -17.29 -22.15
N LEU A 307 1.56 -17.48 -23.43
CA LEU A 307 2.66 -16.75 -24.07
C LEU A 307 2.26 -15.33 -24.47
N ALA A 308 0.96 -15.10 -24.74
CA ALA A 308 0.39 -13.78 -25.00
C ALA A 308 1.14 -13.00 -26.10
N GLY A 309 1.54 -13.69 -27.17
CA GLY A 309 2.31 -13.07 -28.26
C GLY A 309 3.82 -12.95 -28.00
N ASN A 310 4.33 -13.47 -26.89
CA ASN A 310 5.72 -13.31 -26.50
C ASN A 310 6.52 -14.64 -26.50
N PRO A 311 7.80 -14.62 -26.88
CA PRO A 311 8.69 -15.75 -26.75
C PRO A 311 9.15 -16.00 -25.29
N LEU A 312 9.21 -17.28 -24.94
CA LEU A 312 9.81 -17.80 -23.72
C LEU A 312 11.17 -18.43 -24.01
N PHE A 313 12.20 -18.03 -23.26
CA PHE A 313 13.56 -18.56 -23.37
C PHE A 313 13.96 -19.24 -22.07
N PHE A 314 14.66 -20.37 -22.17
CA PHE A 314 15.42 -20.89 -21.06
C PHE A 314 16.82 -20.31 -21.14
N ALA A 315 17.33 -19.78 -20.03
CA ALA A 315 18.64 -19.14 -19.99
C ALA A 315 19.73 -20.09 -20.54
N GLU A 316 20.66 -19.55 -21.32
CA GLU A 316 21.71 -20.33 -21.99
C GLU A 316 22.55 -21.11 -20.97
N GLY A 317 22.82 -22.39 -21.27
CA GLY A 317 23.54 -23.31 -20.39
C GLY A 317 22.79 -23.71 -19.11
N SER A 318 21.51 -23.36 -18.98
CA SER A 318 20.68 -23.77 -17.84
C SER A 318 20.13 -25.19 -18.01
N SER A 319 20.01 -25.92 -16.90
CA SER A 319 19.30 -27.20 -16.84
C SER A 319 17.82 -27.00 -16.48
N THR A 320 17.23 -25.86 -16.85
CA THR A 320 15.87 -25.48 -16.45
C THR A 320 14.88 -26.55 -16.88
N LYS A 321 13.96 -26.92 -15.98
CA LYS A 321 12.87 -27.86 -16.26
C LYS A 321 11.55 -27.15 -16.05
N LEU A 322 10.71 -27.13 -17.08
CA LEU A 322 9.37 -26.57 -17.03
C LEU A 322 8.36 -27.67 -17.39
N ARG A 323 7.36 -27.87 -16.53
CA ARG A 323 6.24 -28.76 -16.78
C ARG A 323 4.94 -27.95 -16.89
N ILE A 324 4.23 -28.13 -18.00
CA ILE A 324 2.91 -27.56 -18.24
C ILE A 324 1.88 -28.69 -18.32
N HIS A 325 0.79 -28.56 -17.57
CA HIS A 325 -0.22 -29.62 -17.44
C HIS A 325 -1.33 -29.52 -18.48
N SER A 326 -1.77 -28.30 -18.81
CA SER A 326 -2.78 -28.03 -19.83
C SER A 326 -2.21 -28.02 -21.24
N ALA A 327 -3.11 -28.00 -22.24
CA ALA A 327 -2.73 -27.83 -23.63
C ALA A 327 -2.05 -26.48 -23.84
N LEU A 328 -1.06 -26.44 -24.73
CA LEU A 328 -0.30 -25.24 -25.07
C LEU A 328 -0.77 -24.70 -26.42
N SER A 329 -1.18 -23.43 -26.48
CA SER A 329 -1.45 -22.74 -27.76
C SER A 329 -0.20 -22.02 -28.25
N LEU A 330 0.02 -22.06 -29.56
CA LEU A 330 0.98 -21.24 -30.30
C LEU A 330 0.22 -20.62 -31.48
N ASP A 331 -0.51 -19.55 -31.22
CA ASP A 331 -1.46 -18.96 -32.17
C ASP A 331 -1.05 -17.58 -32.71
N ASP A 332 -0.02 -16.97 -32.12
CA ASP A 332 0.64 -15.79 -32.67
C ASP A 332 2.00 -16.13 -33.29
N PRO A 333 2.35 -15.62 -34.49
CA PRO A 333 3.63 -15.90 -35.14
C PRO A 333 4.86 -15.43 -34.36
N SER A 334 4.70 -14.59 -33.34
CA SER A 334 5.75 -14.07 -32.46
C SER A 334 6.01 -15.01 -31.27
N GLU A 335 5.08 -15.92 -30.98
CA GLU A 335 5.22 -16.88 -29.89
C GLU A 335 6.24 -17.95 -30.22
N ALA A 336 7.11 -18.23 -29.25
CA ALA A 336 8.10 -19.29 -29.34
C ALA A 336 8.48 -19.79 -27.96
N ILE A 337 8.94 -21.04 -27.87
CA ILE A 337 9.60 -21.56 -26.67
C ILE A 337 10.97 -22.10 -27.08
N GLN A 338 12.03 -21.47 -26.56
CA GLN A 338 13.41 -21.84 -26.83
C GLN A 338 14.02 -22.46 -25.57
N VAL A 339 14.16 -23.78 -25.57
CA VAL A 339 14.53 -24.54 -24.36
C VAL A 339 16.04 -24.73 -24.17
N GLY A 340 16.85 -24.54 -25.21
CA GLY A 340 18.31 -24.78 -25.15
C GLY A 340 18.65 -26.17 -24.60
N ASP A 341 19.46 -26.20 -23.53
CA ASP A 341 19.86 -27.42 -22.80
C ASP A 341 18.84 -27.86 -21.73
N GLY A 342 17.76 -27.11 -21.53
CA GLY A 342 16.72 -27.42 -20.56
C GLY A 342 15.64 -28.36 -21.12
N ASN A 343 14.60 -28.61 -20.32
CA ASN A 343 13.53 -29.56 -20.65
C ASN A 343 12.16 -28.91 -20.49
N LEU A 344 11.36 -28.94 -21.56
CA LEU A 344 9.93 -28.65 -21.51
C LEU A 344 9.15 -29.97 -21.53
N THR A 345 8.33 -30.19 -20.52
CA THR A 345 7.39 -31.32 -20.45
C THR A 345 5.97 -30.81 -20.61
N LEU A 346 5.26 -31.31 -21.63
CA LEU A 346 3.84 -31.05 -21.84
C LEU A 346 3.06 -32.32 -21.52
N LEU A 347 2.06 -32.21 -20.64
CA LEU A 347 1.20 -33.36 -20.29
C LEU A 347 -0.08 -33.45 -21.13
N ALA A 348 -0.34 -32.42 -21.93
CA ALA A 348 -1.45 -32.34 -22.88
C ALA A 348 -0.91 -31.92 -24.26
N PRO A 349 -1.74 -32.06 -25.32
CA PRO A 349 -1.34 -31.70 -26.69
C PRO A 349 -0.95 -30.22 -26.83
N VAL A 350 -0.18 -29.94 -27.89
CA VAL A 350 0.00 -28.60 -28.47
C VAL A 350 -1.06 -28.41 -29.54
#